data_AF-A0A7C3TT48-F1
#
_entry.id   AF-A0A7C3TT48-F1
#
_cell.length_a   1.000
_cell.length_b   1.000
_cell.length_c   1.000
_cell.angle_alpha   90.00
_cell.angle_beta   90.00
_cell.angle_gamma   90.00
#
_symmetry.space_group_name_H-M   'P 1'
#
loop_
_entity.id
_entity.type
_entity.pdbx_description
1 polymer ?
#
loop_
_entity_poly.entity_id
_entity_poly.type
_entity_poly.pdbx_seq_one_letter_code
_entity_poly.pdbx_strand_id
1 'polypeptide(L)'
;MIDVQSQKDHRQIPIDKVGVKNIRYPITVKDKENGFQQTVASINMYVDLPHDHKGTHMSRFIEVLSEYRRQITMENLGTILEELKKRLDAESAHLEVTFPYFITKKAPVTGAEGLMEYICTFKASSHREKGRDLVIELQVPITTVCPCSREISEFGAHNQRGEVRVSLRFKKFIWIEDIIRLVEESGSAEVYSVLKRDDEKYVTEKGFMNPMFVEDVVREVARKLQADPNITWFSVESENFESIHNHSAYAFIEREKKSD
;
A
#
# COMPACT_ATOMS: atom_id res chain seq x y z
N MET A 1 19.74 11.40 -37.11
CA MET A 1 19.78 10.04 -36.50
C MET A 1 18.38 9.47 -36.63
N ILE A 2 18.21 8.21 -37.02
CA ILE A 2 16.88 7.62 -37.24
C ILE A 2 16.23 7.33 -35.88
N ASP A 3 15.02 7.83 -35.67
CA ASP A 3 14.21 7.49 -34.50
C ASP A 3 13.56 6.12 -34.72
N VAL A 4 14.15 5.09 -34.13
CA VAL A 4 13.68 3.70 -34.27
C VAL A 4 12.38 3.47 -33.50
N GLN A 5 12.14 4.23 -32.42
CA GLN A 5 10.95 4.05 -31.56
C GLN A 5 9.70 4.55 -32.25
N SER A 6 9.81 5.64 -32.99
CA SER A 6 8.72 6.21 -33.80
C SER A 6 8.51 5.50 -35.16
N GLN A 7 9.19 4.36 -35.40
CA GLN A 7 8.92 3.56 -36.61
C GLN A 7 7.60 2.83 -36.50
N LYS A 8 7.00 2.56 -37.67
CA LYS A 8 5.78 1.77 -37.75
C LYS A 8 6.04 0.33 -37.30
N ASP A 9 5.17 -0.20 -36.45
CA ASP A 9 5.12 -1.62 -36.16
C ASP A 9 4.13 -2.36 -37.07
N HIS A 10 4.50 -3.57 -37.49
CA HIS A 10 3.73 -4.36 -38.43
C HIS A 10 3.02 -5.56 -37.79
N ARG A 11 3.27 -5.83 -36.50
CA ARG A 11 2.70 -6.98 -35.79
C ARG A 11 1.26 -6.74 -35.36
N GLN A 12 0.81 -5.48 -35.35
CA GLN A 12 -0.58 -5.09 -35.05
C GLN A 12 -1.03 -5.52 -33.64
N ILE A 13 -0.10 -5.55 -32.69
CA ILE A 13 -0.37 -5.90 -31.29
C ILE A 13 -0.11 -4.65 -30.44
N PRO A 14 -1.15 -4.06 -29.82
CA PRO A 14 -0.96 -2.97 -28.86
C PRO A 14 -0.32 -3.49 -27.57
N ILE A 15 0.36 -2.62 -26.83
CA ILE A 15 0.92 -2.95 -25.51
C ILE A 15 0.13 -2.23 -24.43
N ASP A 16 -0.44 -2.97 -23.49
CA ASP A 16 -1.26 -2.39 -22.41
C ASP A 16 -0.44 -1.50 -21.46
N LYS A 17 0.80 -1.92 -21.15
CA LYS A 17 1.72 -1.16 -20.28
C LYS A 17 3.17 -1.32 -20.74
N VAL A 18 3.78 -0.20 -21.11
CA VAL A 18 5.23 -0.08 -21.35
C VAL A 18 5.77 1.14 -20.60
N GLY A 19 6.99 1.03 -20.08
CA GLY A 19 7.64 2.14 -19.37
C GLY A 19 8.81 1.68 -18.51
N VAL A 20 8.95 2.31 -17.36
CA VAL A 20 10.11 2.22 -16.47
C VAL A 20 9.69 1.75 -15.08
N LYS A 21 10.51 0.89 -14.45
CA LYS A 21 10.28 0.36 -13.10
C LYS A 21 11.46 0.60 -12.18
N ASN A 22 11.20 0.58 -10.88
CA ASN A 22 12.20 0.62 -9.81
C ASN A 22 13.09 1.87 -9.81
N ILE A 23 12.52 3.02 -10.17
CA ILE A 23 13.24 4.30 -10.08
C ILE A 23 13.25 4.74 -8.61
N ARG A 24 14.44 4.83 -8.01
CA ARG A 24 14.60 5.36 -6.65
C ARG A 24 14.57 6.88 -6.69
N TYR A 25 13.62 7.50 -6.01
CA TYR A 25 13.43 8.95 -6.06
C TYR A 25 13.03 9.53 -4.68
N PRO A 26 13.63 10.65 -4.24
CA PRO A 26 13.25 11.31 -3.00
C PRO A 26 11.88 11.98 -3.12
N ILE A 27 11.02 11.77 -2.13
CA ILE A 27 9.67 12.36 -2.07
C ILE A 27 9.40 12.97 -0.70
N THR A 28 8.34 13.77 -0.60
CA THR A 28 7.82 14.31 0.66
C THR A 28 6.35 13.92 0.80
N VAL A 29 5.99 13.32 1.93
CA VAL A 29 4.64 12.86 2.22
C VAL A 29 4.09 13.59 3.44
N LYS A 30 2.77 13.74 3.52
CA LYS A 30 2.12 14.36 4.68
C LYS A 30 2.20 13.43 5.88
N ASP A 31 2.45 14.02 7.03
CA ASP A 31 2.49 13.36 8.33
C ASP A 31 1.51 14.07 9.26
N LYS A 32 0.61 13.29 9.87
CA LYS A 32 -0.47 13.82 10.71
C LYS A 32 0.05 14.51 11.98
N GLU A 33 1.20 14.10 12.49
CA GLU A 33 1.80 14.63 13.73
C GLU A 33 2.90 15.65 13.44
N ASN A 34 3.79 15.35 12.48
CA ASN A 34 4.98 16.15 12.18
C ASN A 34 4.80 17.07 10.96
N GLY A 35 3.62 17.08 10.33
CA GLY A 35 3.29 17.84 9.13
C GLY A 35 3.77 17.17 7.85
N PHE A 36 5.07 16.87 7.74
CA PHE A 36 5.66 16.21 6.58
C PHE A 36 6.81 15.28 6.93
N GLN A 37 6.99 14.23 6.13
CA GLN A 37 8.09 13.29 6.22
C GLN A 37 8.82 13.20 4.87
N GLN A 38 10.16 13.25 4.90
CA GLN A 38 11.00 13.02 3.73
C GLN A 38 11.40 11.56 3.67
N THR A 39 11.19 10.92 2.52
CA THR A 39 11.49 9.50 2.33
C THR A 39 11.99 9.25 0.90
N VAL A 40 12.40 8.01 0.61
CA VAL A 40 12.81 7.57 -0.74
C VAL A 40 11.81 6.55 -1.25
N ALA A 41 11.17 6.87 -2.36
CA ALA A 41 10.23 5.99 -3.03
C ALA A 41 10.91 5.14 -4.11
N SER A 42 10.31 3.99 -4.39
CA SER A 42 10.43 3.25 -5.65
C SER A 42 9.25 3.63 -6.54
N ILE A 43 9.55 4.16 -7.73
CA ILE A 43 8.56 4.66 -8.68
C ILE A 43 8.53 3.76 -9.92
N ASN A 44 7.32 3.34 -10.29
CA ASN A 44 7.03 2.72 -11.57
C ASN A 44 6.10 3.62 -12.39
N MET A 45 6.41 3.79 -13.68
CA MET A 45 5.60 4.58 -14.60
C MET A 45 5.38 3.81 -15.89
N TYR A 46 4.13 3.84 -16.38
CA TYR A 46 3.73 3.16 -17.60
C TYR A 46 2.76 3.99 -18.40
N VAL A 47 2.71 3.71 -19.70
CA VAL A 47 1.67 4.15 -20.63
C VAL A 47 1.28 2.97 -21.53
N ASP A 48 0.13 3.05 -22.19
CA ASP A 48 -0.18 2.17 -23.32
C ASP A 48 0.65 2.55 -24.55
N LEU A 49 0.87 1.58 -25.44
CA LEU A 49 1.50 1.82 -26.74
C LEU A 49 0.57 1.33 -27.85
N PRO A 50 0.19 2.21 -28.79
CA PRO A 50 -0.56 1.82 -29.97
C PRO A 50 0.16 0.75 -30.79
N HIS A 51 -0.63 -0.12 -31.43
CA HIS A 51 -0.19 -1.24 -32.25
C HIS A 51 0.69 -0.87 -33.46
N ASP A 52 0.70 0.40 -33.85
CA ASP A 52 1.44 0.94 -34.99
C ASP A 52 2.76 1.60 -34.58
N HIS A 53 3.08 1.68 -33.29
CA HIS A 53 4.34 2.22 -32.79
C HIS A 53 5.29 1.09 -32.37
N LYS A 54 6.55 1.17 -32.81
CA LYS A 54 7.56 0.15 -32.49
C LYS A 54 8.08 0.24 -31.05
N GLY A 55 8.06 1.41 -30.43
CA GLY A 55 8.45 1.58 -29.04
C GLY A 55 8.09 2.94 -28.45
N THR A 56 8.14 3.02 -27.12
CA THR A 56 7.98 4.28 -26.38
C THR A 56 9.33 4.94 -26.11
N HIS A 57 9.33 6.26 -25.91
CA HIS A 57 10.52 7.06 -25.61
C HIS A 57 10.85 7.02 -24.12
N MET A 58 11.68 6.07 -23.70
CA MET A 58 11.96 5.77 -22.29
C MET A 58 12.51 6.96 -21.47
N SER A 59 13.33 7.83 -22.07
CA SER A 59 13.90 8.99 -21.36
C SER A 59 12.83 9.98 -20.93
N ARG A 60 11.72 10.10 -21.68
CA ARG A 60 10.64 11.04 -21.41
C ARG A 60 9.99 10.81 -20.05
N PHE A 61 9.93 9.57 -19.57
CA PHE A 61 9.45 9.27 -18.22
C PHE A 61 10.32 9.94 -17.15
N ILE A 62 11.64 9.85 -17.30
CA ILE A 62 12.59 10.45 -16.37
C ILE A 62 12.60 11.97 -16.47
N GLU A 63 12.48 12.50 -17.68
CA GLU A 63 12.34 13.94 -17.93
C GLU A 63 11.13 14.51 -17.17
N VAL A 64 9.95 13.90 -17.35
CA VAL A 64 8.74 14.29 -16.61
C VAL A 64 8.98 14.23 -15.11
N LEU A 65 9.52 13.13 -14.59
CA LEU A 65 9.79 12.98 -13.16
C LEU A 65 10.76 14.05 -12.62
N SER A 66 11.78 14.41 -13.41
CA SER A 66 12.81 15.37 -13.01
C SER A 66 12.30 16.80 -12.82
N GLU A 67 11.23 17.17 -13.53
CA GLU A 67 10.63 18.50 -13.45
C GLU A 67 9.96 18.77 -12.11
N TYR A 68 9.48 17.73 -11.44
CA TYR A 68 8.81 17.85 -10.15
C TYR A 68 9.80 17.92 -8.97
N ARG A 69 11.12 17.81 -9.19
CA ARG A 69 12.21 18.13 -8.23
C ARG A 69 11.89 17.85 -6.75
N ARG A 70 11.49 16.61 -6.41
CA ARG A 70 11.11 16.11 -5.05
C ARG A 70 9.69 16.39 -4.56
N GLN A 71 8.93 17.20 -5.28
CA GLN A 71 7.52 17.47 -5.01
C GLN A 71 6.68 16.40 -5.70
N ILE A 72 6.75 15.15 -5.26
CA ILE A 72 5.80 14.11 -5.68
C ILE A 72 4.90 13.88 -4.48
N THR A 73 3.66 14.37 -4.58
CA THR A 73 2.66 14.31 -3.51
C THR A 73 1.37 13.75 -4.08
N MET A 74 0.47 13.27 -3.22
CA MET A 74 -0.80 12.71 -3.65
C MET A 74 -1.62 13.69 -4.52
N GLU A 75 -1.50 14.99 -4.25
CA GLU A 75 -2.22 16.06 -4.97
C GLU A 75 -1.74 16.26 -6.41
N ASN A 76 -0.48 15.94 -6.72
CA ASN A 76 0.08 16.21 -8.05
C ASN A 76 0.26 14.96 -8.92
N LEU A 77 -0.02 13.76 -8.40
CA LEU A 77 -0.02 12.51 -9.19
C LEU A 77 -0.88 12.66 -10.45
N GLY A 78 -2.05 13.29 -10.33
CA GLY A 78 -2.93 13.55 -11.48
C GLY A 78 -2.28 14.40 -12.57
N THR A 79 -1.52 15.43 -12.19
CA THR A 79 -0.80 16.29 -13.14
C THR A 79 0.35 15.56 -13.81
N ILE A 80 1.11 14.75 -13.05
CA ILE A 80 2.19 13.91 -13.59
C ILE A 80 1.63 12.94 -14.64
N LEU A 81 0.49 12.30 -14.36
CA LEU A 81 -0.15 11.37 -15.29
C LEU A 81 -0.57 12.05 -16.60
N GLU A 82 -1.16 13.24 -16.55
CA GLU A 82 -1.52 13.96 -17.79
C GLU A 82 -0.28 14.38 -18.57
N GLU A 83 0.79 14.77 -17.89
CA GLU A 83 2.05 15.15 -18.55
C GLU A 83 2.71 13.93 -19.23
N LEU A 84 2.69 12.77 -18.58
CA LEU A 84 3.13 11.51 -19.19
C LEU A 84 2.33 11.21 -20.46
N LYS A 85 0.99 11.24 -20.39
CA LYS A 85 0.13 10.99 -21.57
C LYS A 85 0.46 11.93 -22.73
N LYS A 86 0.62 13.22 -22.44
CA LYS A 86 0.94 14.23 -23.47
C LYS A 86 2.30 14.02 -24.11
N ARG A 87 3.35 13.77 -23.31
CA ARG A 87 4.71 13.61 -23.86
C ARG A 87 4.94 12.29 -24.57
N LEU A 88 4.21 11.26 -24.17
CA LEU A 88 4.35 9.91 -24.72
C LEU A 88 3.25 9.56 -25.73
N ASP A 89 2.33 10.49 -26.01
CA ASP A 89 1.19 10.35 -26.92
C ASP A 89 0.38 9.07 -26.67
N ALA A 90 -0.08 8.92 -25.42
CA ALA A 90 -0.75 7.71 -24.93
C ALA A 90 -2.17 7.98 -24.42
N GLU A 91 -3.06 7.00 -24.51
CA GLU A 91 -4.45 7.11 -24.07
C GLU A 91 -4.60 6.99 -22.54
N SER A 92 -3.64 6.31 -21.93
CA SER A 92 -3.59 5.95 -20.53
C SER A 92 -2.18 6.13 -19.96
N ALA A 93 -2.12 6.47 -18.67
CA ALA A 93 -0.89 6.45 -17.91
C ALA A 93 -1.13 5.85 -16.53
N HIS A 94 -0.08 5.24 -15.98
CA HIS A 94 -0.05 4.62 -14.67
C HIS A 94 1.19 5.06 -13.93
N LEU A 95 1.04 5.34 -12.64
CA LEU A 95 2.11 5.75 -11.74
C LEU A 95 1.93 5.02 -10.41
N GLU A 96 2.96 4.29 -10.00
CA GLU A 96 3.02 3.61 -8.71
C GLU A 96 4.18 4.20 -7.91
N VAL A 97 3.90 4.70 -6.71
CA VAL A 97 4.90 5.32 -5.82
C VAL A 97 4.88 4.57 -4.51
N THR A 98 5.87 3.69 -4.29
CA THR A 98 6.00 2.87 -3.07
C THR A 98 7.09 3.41 -2.18
N PHE A 99 6.82 3.65 -0.90
CA PHE A 99 7.76 4.25 0.03
C PHE A 99 7.56 3.73 1.46
N PRO A 100 8.63 3.69 2.28
CA PRO A 100 8.47 3.49 3.71
C PRO A 100 7.92 4.77 4.34
N TYR A 101 6.97 4.58 5.25
CA TYR A 101 6.30 5.59 6.03
C TYR A 101 6.49 5.28 7.52
N PHE A 102 6.89 6.27 8.29
CA PHE A 102 7.26 6.06 9.69
C PHE A 102 6.28 6.72 10.64
N ILE A 103 5.85 6.00 11.67
CA ILE A 103 5.01 6.52 12.76
C ILE A 103 5.73 6.31 14.09
N THR A 104 5.78 7.35 14.92
CA THR A 104 6.25 7.22 16.31
C THR A 104 5.18 6.52 17.13
N LYS A 105 5.50 5.33 17.65
CA LYS A 105 4.62 4.57 18.54
C LYS A 105 5.11 4.65 19.98
N LYS A 106 4.16 4.75 20.90
CA LYS A 106 4.39 4.66 22.35
C LYS A 106 4.12 3.24 22.81
N ALA A 107 5.05 2.65 23.56
CA ALA A 107 4.86 1.36 24.18
C ALA A 107 3.65 1.42 25.15
N PRO A 108 2.84 0.36 25.23
CA PRO A 108 1.52 0.41 25.85
C PRO A 108 1.54 0.59 27.38
N VAL A 109 2.64 0.24 28.07
CA VAL A 109 2.75 0.35 29.53
C VAL A 109 3.73 1.45 29.91
N THR A 110 4.96 1.40 29.39
CA THR A 110 6.03 2.33 29.77
C THR A 110 5.97 3.65 29.02
N GLY A 111 5.24 3.71 27.90
CA GLY A 111 5.20 4.89 27.03
C GLY A 111 6.49 5.13 26.26
N ALA A 112 7.46 4.20 26.28
CA ALA A 112 8.71 4.32 25.54
C ALA A 112 8.42 4.53 24.05
N GLU A 113 9.01 5.57 23.46
CA GLU A 113 8.80 5.92 22.06
C GLU A 113 9.74 5.13 21.15
N GLY A 114 9.20 4.60 20.06
CA GLY A 114 9.93 3.92 19.02
C GLY A 114 9.31 4.19 17.66
N LEU A 115 10.17 4.41 16.65
CA LEU A 115 9.72 4.63 15.28
C LEU A 115 9.37 3.28 14.63
N MET A 116 8.20 3.19 13.99
CA MET A 116 7.72 1.99 13.29
C MET A 116 7.59 2.27 11.80
N GLU A 117 8.05 1.35 10.95
CA GLU A 117 8.01 1.45 9.48
C GLU A 117 6.80 0.70 8.90
N TYR A 118 6.07 1.37 8.02
CA TYR A 118 4.99 0.79 7.22
C TYR A 118 5.29 1.02 5.74
N ILE A 119 4.93 0.06 4.88
CA ILE A 119 5.08 0.26 3.43
C ILE A 119 3.78 0.81 2.86
N CYS A 120 3.90 1.96 2.20
CA CYS A 120 2.77 2.64 1.57
C CYS A 120 2.99 2.72 0.07
N THR A 121 1.93 2.52 -0.70
CA THR A 121 1.95 2.64 -2.16
C THR A 121 0.79 3.51 -2.63
N PHE A 122 1.10 4.55 -3.39
CA PHE A 122 0.11 5.28 -4.18
C PHE A 122 0.07 4.69 -5.59
N LYS A 123 -1.08 4.16 -5.99
CA LYS A 123 -1.34 3.66 -7.35
C LYS A 123 -2.31 4.63 -8.01
N ALA A 124 -1.81 5.43 -8.94
CA ALA A 124 -2.61 6.38 -9.70
C ALA A 124 -2.66 5.95 -11.16
N SER A 125 -3.83 6.12 -11.79
CA SER A 125 -3.97 5.94 -13.22
C SER A 125 -4.90 6.99 -13.83
N SER A 126 -4.67 7.34 -15.09
CA SER A 126 -5.52 8.23 -15.85
C SER A 126 -5.77 7.61 -17.21
N HIS A 127 -7.03 7.38 -17.56
CA HIS A 127 -7.46 6.90 -18.87
C HIS A 127 -8.36 7.93 -19.52
N ARG A 128 -8.22 8.16 -20.83
CA ARG A 128 -8.98 9.19 -21.56
C ARG A 128 -10.51 9.03 -21.40
N GLU A 129 -11.00 7.80 -21.46
CA GLU A 129 -12.44 7.50 -21.34
C GLU A 129 -12.94 7.24 -19.91
N LYS A 130 -12.13 6.62 -19.04
CA LYS A 130 -12.55 6.18 -17.70
C LYS A 130 -12.23 7.19 -16.60
N GLY A 131 -11.51 8.27 -16.94
CA GLY A 131 -11.08 9.28 -16.00
C GLY A 131 -9.88 8.82 -15.17
N ARG A 132 -9.74 9.42 -13.98
CA ARG A 132 -8.64 9.15 -13.05
C ARG A 132 -9.09 8.20 -11.96
N ASP A 133 -8.18 7.30 -11.57
CA ASP A 133 -8.33 6.42 -10.43
C ASP A 133 -7.11 6.56 -9.51
N LEU A 134 -7.37 6.57 -8.21
CA LEU A 134 -6.35 6.65 -7.17
C LEU A 134 -6.66 5.60 -6.10
N VAL A 135 -5.72 4.71 -5.90
CA VAL A 135 -5.74 3.69 -4.86
C VAL A 135 -4.55 3.92 -3.94
N ILE A 136 -4.81 3.97 -2.63
CA ILE A 136 -3.75 3.86 -1.62
C ILE A 136 -3.70 2.41 -1.18
N GLU A 137 -2.50 1.85 -1.09
CA GLU A 137 -2.24 0.53 -0.56
C GLU A 137 -1.25 0.62 0.60
N LEU A 138 -1.53 -0.08 1.69
CA LEU A 138 -0.75 -0.07 2.92
C LEU A 138 -0.45 -1.51 3.32
N GLN A 139 0.80 -1.78 3.68
CA GLN A 139 1.22 -3.05 4.28
C GLN A 139 1.52 -2.79 5.75
N VAL A 140 0.72 -3.42 6.61
CA VAL A 140 0.73 -3.20 8.05
C VAL A 140 1.12 -4.49 8.74
N PRO A 141 2.27 -4.54 9.42
CA PRO A 141 2.64 -5.71 10.21
C PRO A 141 1.76 -5.80 11.46
N ILE A 142 1.28 -7.01 11.76
CA ILE A 142 0.49 -7.32 12.95
C ILE A 142 1.05 -8.53 13.67
N THR A 143 0.58 -8.79 14.88
CA THR A 143 0.78 -10.07 15.56
C THR A 143 -0.54 -10.83 15.59
N THR A 144 -0.50 -12.12 15.25
CA THR A 144 -1.65 -13.02 15.32
C THR A 144 -1.33 -14.18 16.26
N VAL A 145 -2.30 -14.55 17.09
CA VAL A 145 -2.25 -15.73 17.97
C VAL A 145 -3.36 -16.68 17.54
N CYS A 146 -3.03 -17.95 17.30
CA CYS A 146 -3.97 -18.91 16.76
C CYS A 146 -5.03 -19.33 17.79
N PRO A 147 -6.34 -19.10 17.53
CA PRO A 147 -7.41 -19.55 18.44
C PRO A 147 -7.41 -21.06 18.65
N CYS A 148 -7.18 -21.82 17.57
CA CYS A 148 -7.14 -23.29 17.62
C CYS A 148 -6.04 -23.79 18.55
N SER A 149 -4.82 -23.27 18.40
CA SER A 149 -3.69 -23.65 19.25
C SER A 149 -3.95 -23.34 20.72
N ARG A 150 -4.55 -22.18 21.01
CA ARG A 150 -4.90 -21.78 22.39
C ARG A 150 -5.91 -22.73 23.03
N GLU A 151 -6.88 -23.19 22.26
CA GLU A 151 -7.96 -24.05 22.75
C GLU A 151 -7.50 -25.48 23.06
N ILE A 152 -6.60 -26.03 22.22
CA ILE A 152 -6.18 -27.43 22.34
C ILE A 152 -4.97 -27.65 23.25
N SER A 153 -4.24 -26.60 23.59
CA SER A 153 -2.99 -26.72 24.37
C SER A 153 -3.26 -26.43 25.85
N GLU A 154 -2.68 -27.22 26.75
CA GLU A 154 -2.78 -26.97 28.20
C GLU A 154 -2.16 -25.62 28.59
N PHE A 155 -1.10 -25.21 27.90
CA PHE A 155 -0.41 -23.95 28.10
C PHE A 155 0.12 -23.39 26.77
N GLY A 156 0.10 -22.06 26.65
CA GLY A 156 0.62 -21.36 25.48
C GLY A 156 -0.25 -21.51 24.23
N ALA A 157 0.15 -20.81 23.18
CA ALA A 157 -0.44 -20.88 21.85
C ALA A 157 0.62 -20.42 20.85
N HIS A 158 0.69 -21.02 19.67
CA HIS A 158 1.57 -20.48 18.65
C HIS A 158 1.07 -19.12 18.16
N ASN A 159 2.03 -18.25 17.88
CA ASN A 159 1.81 -16.92 17.35
C ASN A 159 2.88 -16.61 16.30
N GLN A 160 2.61 -15.59 15.48
CA GLN A 160 3.48 -15.23 14.36
C GLN A 160 3.31 -13.76 13.97
N ARG A 161 4.24 -13.31 13.12
CA ARG A 161 4.07 -12.08 12.37
C ARG A 161 3.04 -12.33 11.27
N GLY A 162 2.06 -11.44 11.18
CA GLY A 162 1.20 -11.32 10.00
C GLY A 162 1.48 -10.01 9.28
N GLU A 163 1.17 -9.97 7.99
CA GLU A 163 1.08 -8.74 7.20
C GLU A 163 -0.37 -8.59 6.72
N VAL A 164 -0.94 -7.41 6.95
CA VAL A 164 -2.23 -7.04 6.34
C VAL A 164 -1.95 -6.02 5.25
N ARG A 165 -2.35 -6.35 4.03
CA ARG A 165 -2.34 -5.42 2.91
C ARG A 165 -3.75 -4.91 2.66
N VAL A 166 -3.93 -3.61 2.83
CA VAL A 166 -5.20 -2.94 2.58
C VAL A 166 -5.03 -1.97 1.42
N SER A 167 -5.89 -2.09 0.42
CA SER A 167 -5.95 -1.17 -0.71
C SER A 167 -7.33 -0.52 -0.75
N LEU A 168 -7.42 0.78 -0.99
CA LEU A 168 -8.67 1.52 -0.89
C LEU A 168 -8.79 2.67 -1.90
N ARG A 169 -10.03 2.92 -2.32
CA ARG A 169 -10.47 4.12 -3.03
C ARG A 169 -11.35 4.95 -2.10
N PHE A 170 -11.27 6.27 -2.20
CA PHE A 170 -11.94 7.19 -1.29
C PHE A 170 -12.42 8.46 -2.00
N LYS A 171 -13.43 9.13 -1.43
CA LYS A 171 -14.01 10.37 -1.98
C LYS A 171 -13.28 11.63 -1.50
N LYS A 172 -12.86 11.66 -0.24
CA LYS A 172 -12.22 12.78 0.45
C LYS A 172 -10.91 12.34 1.05
N PHE A 173 -10.00 13.30 1.25
CA PHE A 173 -8.69 13.07 1.86
C PHE A 173 -8.79 12.19 3.12
N ILE A 174 -7.89 11.21 3.21
CA ILE A 174 -7.77 10.28 4.33
C ILE A 174 -6.32 10.27 4.81
N TRP A 175 -6.13 10.19 6.13
CA TRP A 175 -4.81 10.00 6.71
C TRP A 175 -4.42 8.53 6.64
N ILE A 176 -3.21 8.26 6.19
CA ILE A 176 -2.66 6.90 6.12
C ILE A 176 -2.63 6.29 7.53
N GLU A 177 -2.28 7.08 8.54
CA GLU A 177 -2.19 6.70 9.94
C GLU A 177 -3.51 6.21 10.52
N ASP A 178 -4.64 6.77 10.06
CA ASP A 178 -5.96 6.36 10.53
C ASP A 178 -6.31 4.96 10.02
N ILE A 179 -5.91 4.63 8.78
CA ILE A 179 -6.07 3.29 8.21
C ILE A 179 -5.09 2.31 8.84
N ILE A 180 -3.83 2.71 9.06
CA ILE A 180 -2.85 1.88 9.75
C ILE A 180 -3.36 1.49 11.13
N ARG A 181 -3.81 2.46 11.92
CA ARG A 181 -4.38 2.20 13.25
C ARG A 181 -5.58 1.25 13.19
N LEU A 182 -6.51 1.47 12.25
CA LEU A 182 -7.67 0.61 12.03
C LEU A 182 -7.25 -0.86 11.82
N VAL A 183 -6.21 -1.09 11.02
CA VAL A 183 -5.66 -2.42 10.73
C VAL A 183 -4.92 -2.99 11.94
N GLU A 184 -4.08 -2.21 12.60
CA GLU A 184 -3.34 -2.64 13.80
C GLU A 184 -4.28 -3.12 14.92
N GLU A 185 -5.40 -2.42 15.12
CA GLU A 185 -6.46 -2.78 16.06
C GLU A 185 -7.24 -4.04 15.67
N SER A 186 -7.02 -4.60 14.48
CA SER A 186 -7.74 -5.76 13.96
C SER A 186 -6.93 -7.06 14.07
N GLY A 187 -5.66 -6.99 14.48
CA GLY A 187 -4.84 -8.16 14.83
C GLY A 187 -5.04 -8.61 16.29
N SER A 188 -4.36 -9.70 16.69
CA SER A 188 -4.35 -10.13 18.09
C SER A 188 -3.66 -9.11 19.00
N ALA A 189 -2.54 -8.56 18.53
CA ALA A 189 -1.86 -7.44 19.15
C ALA A 189 -1.08 -6.62 18.10
N GLU A 190 -0.84 -5.36 18.43
CA GLU A 190 -0.05 -4.44 17.61
C GLU A 190 1.44 -4.78 17.66
N VAL A 191 2.18 -4.22 16.70
CA VAL A 191 3.65 -4.29 16.68
C VAL A 191 4.24 -2.98 17.16
N TYR A 192 5.33 -3.08 17.91
CA TYR A 192 6.10 -1.95 18.42
C TYR A 192 7.59 -2.21 18.15
N SER A 193 8.34 -1.17 17.81
CA SER A 193 9.79 -1.29 17.61
C SER A 193 10.58 -1.29 18.92
N VAL A 194 10.01 -0.73 19.99
CA VAL A 194 10.61 -0.68 21.32
C VAL A 194 9.59 -1.15 22.36
N LEU A 195 9.93 -2.22 23.08
CA LEU A 195 9.19 -2.73 24.23
C LEU A 195 10.16 -2.93 25.40
N LYS A 196 9.72 -2.56 26.61
CA LYS A 196 10.37 -2.97 27.86
C LYS A 196 9.65 -4.20 28.43
N ARG A 197 10.17 -4.77 29.51
CA ARG A 197 9.66 -6.01 30.12
C ARG A 197 8.15 -5.96 30.42
N ASP A 198 7.69 -4.86 31.03
CA ASP A 198 6.27 -4.70 31.36
C ASP A 198 5.40 -4.56 30.09
N ASP A 199 5.93 -3.93 29.04
CA ASP A 199 5.25 -3.84 27.74
C ASP A 199 5.18 -5.20 27.04
N GLU A 200 6.27 -5.96 27.06
CA GLU A 200 6.35 -7.30 26.46
C GLU A 200 5.37 -8.26 27.13
N LYS A 201 5.28 -8.21 28.47
CA LYS A 201 4.25 -8.92 29.22
C LYS A 201 2.85 -8.54 28.72
N TYR A 202 2.54 -7.25 28.68
CA TYR A 202 1.23 -6.76 28.26
C TYR A 202 0.86 -7.18 26.83
N VAL A 203 1.77 -7.00 25.86
CA VAL A 203 1.51 -7.34 24.45
C VAL A 203 1.31 -8.84 24.28
N THR A 204 2.07 -9.67 25.01
CA THR A 204 1.92 -11.13 25.00
C THR A 204 0.57 -11.56 25.56
N GLU A 205 0.18 -11.02 26.73
CA GLU A 205 -1.12 -11.30 27.35
C GLU A 205 -2.29 -10.79 26.49
N LYS A 206 -2.19 -9.58 25.94
CA LYS A 206 -3.19 -8.99 25.01
C LYS A 206 -3.42 -9.92 23.80
N GLY A 207 -2.33 -10.35 23.15
CA GLY A 207 -2.42 -11.26 22.02
C GLY A 207 -3.03 -12.61 22.37
N PHE A 208 -2.60 -13.20 23.49
CA PHE A 208 -3.13 -14.48 23.96
C PHE A 208 -4.62 -14.41 24.30
N MET A 209 -5.09 -13.29 24.88
CA MET A 209 -6.49 -13.08 25.22
C MET A 209 -7.38 -12.74 24.02
N ASN A 210 -6.80 -12.22 22.93
CA ASN A 210 -7.47 -11.86 21.69
C ASN A 210 -6.94 -12.67 20.48
N PRO A 211 -7.06 -14.00 20.47
CA PRO A 211 -6.57 -14.81 19.36
C PRO A 211 -7.45 -14.60 18.13
N MET A 212 -6.84 -14.55 16.95
CA MET A 212 -7.51 -14.26 15.68
C MET A 212 -7.00 -15.20 14.60
N PHE A 213 -7.90 -15.81 13.83
CA PHE A 213 -7.52 -16.42 12.55
C PHE A 213 -7.28 -15.36 11.48
N VAL A 214 -6.64 -15.76 10.38
CA VAL A 214 -6.44 -14.87 9.21
C VAL A 214 -7.77 -14.38 8.65
N GLU A 215 -8.82 -15.22 8.70
CA GLU A 215 -10.18 -14.87 8.28
C GLU A 215 -10.84 -13.84 9.21
N ASP A 216 -10.55 -13.90 10.51
CA ASP A 216 -11.10 -12.95 11.49
C ASP A 216 -10.50 -11.56 11.28
N VAL A 217 -9.19 -11.49 11.03
CA VAL A 217 -8.48 -10.25 10.72
C VAL A 217 -9.08 -9.56 9.49
N VAL A 218 -9.21 -10.27 8.37
CA VAL A 218 -9.77 -9.65 7.15
C VAL A 218 -11.22 -9.24 7.32
N ARG A 219 -12.03 -10.01 8.07
CA ARG A 219 -13.43 -9.66 8.37
C ARG A 219 -13.52 -8.40 9.22
N GLU A 220 -12.68 -8.28 10.23
CA GLU A 220 -12.71 -7.13 11.14
C GLU A 220 -12.27 -5.85 10.43
N VAL A 221 -11.18 -5.90 9.65
CA VAL A 221 -10.76 -4.77 8.81
C VAL A 221 -11.85 -4.41 7.80
N ALA A 222 -12.40 -5.38 7.08
CA ALA A 222 -13.47 -5.15 6.10
C ALA A 222 -14.71 -4.52 6.76
N ARG A 223 -15.10 -4.98 7.95
CA ARG A 223 -16.23 -4.43 8.71
C ARG A 223 -16.01 -2.95 9.04
N LYS A 224 -14.82 -2.57 9.51
CA LYS A 224 -14.47 -1.18 9.83
C LYS A 224 -14.43 -0.30 8.57
N LEU A 225 -13.83 -0.78 7.47
CA LEU A 225 -13.80 -0.04 6.19
C LEU A 225 -15.19 0.09 5.54
N GLN A 226 -16.03 -0.94 5.68
CA GLN A 226 -17.40 -0.90 5.19
C GLN A 226 -18.23 0.16 5.91
N ALA A 227 -17.97 0.40 7.20
CA ALA A 227 -18.65 1.42 7.98
C ALA A 227 -18.25 2.87 7.60
N ASP A 228 -17.09 3.09 6.98
CA ASP A 228 -16.63 4.44 6.61
C ASP A 228 -17.26 4.90 5.27
N PRO A 229 -18.17 5.90 5.26
CA PRO A 229 -18.83 6.37 4.04
C PRO A 229 -17.88 7.04 3.04
N ASN A 230 -16.66 7.38 3.45
CA ASN A 230 -15.65 7.96 2.58
C ASN A 230 -15.04 6.92 1.62
N ILE A 231 -15.02 5.65 2.01
CA ILE A 231 -14.46 4.55 1.22
C ILE A 231 -15.46 4.09 0.17
N THR A 232 -15.03 4.00 -1.09
CA THR A 232 -15.86 3.56 -2.24
C THR A 232 -15.53 2.16 -2.71
N TRP A 233 -14.31 1.69 -2.47
CA TRP A 233 -13.87 0.35 -2.78
C TRP A 233 -12.71 0.01 -1.86
N PHE A 234 -12.58 -1.26 -1.50
CA PHE A 234 -11.40 -1.74 -0.79
C PHE A 234 -11.11 -3.21 -1.12
N SER A 235 -9.84 -3.58 -0.97
CA SER A 235 -9.38 -4.95 -0.84
C SER A 235 -8.56 -5.10 0.43
N VAL A 236 -8.76 -6.19 1.15
CA VAL A 236 -8.02 -6.55 2.37
C VAL A 236 -7.47 -7.95 2.19
N GLU A 237 -6.17 -8.07 2.34
CA GLU A 237 -5.40 -9.30 2.32
C GLU A 237 -4.74 -9.45 3.69
N SER A 238 -4.77 -10.65 4.26
CA SER A 238 -3.99 -10.98 5.45
C SER A 238 -3.19 -12.25 5.17
N GLU A 239 -1.89 -12.16 5.43
CA GLU A 239 -0.95 -13.27 5.30
C GLU A 239 -0.27 -13.49 6.66
N ASN A 240 -0.40 -14.68 7.22
CA ASN A 240 0.31 -15.09 8.43
C ASN A 240 1.50 -15.96 8.06
N PHE A 241 2.70 -15.57 8.45
CA PHE A 241 3.92 -16.35 8.26
C PHE A 241 4.00 -17.40 9.36
N GLU A 242 3.33 -18.54 9.17
CA GLU A 242 3.10 -19.55 10.21
C GLU A 242 4.40 -19.97 10.91
N SER A 243 4.41 -19.90 12.24
CA SER A 243 5.61 -20.21 13.04
C SER A 243 5.92 -21.71 13.12
N ILE A 244 4.93 -22.56 12.85
CA ILE A 244 5.02 -24.02 12.93
C ILE A 244 4.96 -24.72 11.57
N HIS A 245 4.84 -23.95 10.49
CA HIS A 245 4.76 -24.46 9.12
C HIS A 245 5.67 -23.66 8.18
N ASN A 246 6.11 -24.28 7.08
CA ASN A 246 6.93 -23.60 6.07
C ASN A 246 6.09 -23.08 4.89
N HIS A 247 4.93 -22.49 5.19
CA HIS A 247 4.02 -21.84 4.26
C HIS A 247 3.18 -20.81 5.01
N SER A 248 2.58 -19.86 4.29
CA SER A 248 1.70 -18.85 4.89
C SER A 248 0.25 -19.29 4.90
N ALA A 249 -0.49 -18.89 5.94
CA ALA A 249 -1.96 -18.90 5.93
C ALA A 249 -2.47 -17.58 5.33
N TYR A 250 -3.55 -17.64 4.55
CA TYR A 250 -3.96 -16.53 3.68
C TYR A 250 -5.47 -16.33 3.65
N ALA A 251 -5.92 -15.08 3.73
CA ALA A 251 -7.31 -14.70 3.42
C ALA A 251 -7.39 -13.36 2.67
N PHE A 252 -8.45 -13.21 1.87
CA PHE A 252 -8.69 -12.04 1.04
C PHE A 252 -10.17 -11.67 0.98
N ILE A 253 -10.48 -10.37 1.10
CA ILE A 253 -11.80 -9.80 0.89
C ILE A 253 -11.67 -8.59 -0.04
N GLU A 254 -12.50 -8.52 -1.08
CA GLU A 254 -12.64 -7.33 -1.92
C GLU A 254 -14.12 -6.91 -1.99
N ARG A 255 -14.37 -5.60 -1.88
CA ARG A 255 -15.71 -5.02 -1.95
C ARG A 255 -15.69 -3.70 -2.71
N GLU A 256 -16.61 -3.59 -3.66
CA GLU A 256 -17.04 -2.31 -4.20
C GLU A 256 -18.26 -1.82 -3.40
N LYS A 257 -18.20 -0.59 -2.88
CA LYS A 257 -19.31 0.04 -2.18
C LYS A 257 -20.11 0.82 -3.20
N LYS A 258 -21.31 0.32 -3.53
CA LYS A 258 -22.27 1.07 -4.35
C LYS A 258 -22.49 2.43 -3.68
N SER A 259 -22.35 3.50 -4.46
CA SER A 259 -22.80 4.82 -4.01
C SER A 259 -24.32 4.81 -4.05
N ASP A 260 -24.95 5.04 -2.90
CA ASP A 260 -26.36 5.45 -2.85
C ASP A 260 -26.54 6.80 -3.55
#